data_AF-A0A520I288-F1
#
_entry.id   AF-A0A520I288-F1
#
_cell.length_a   1.000
_cell.length_b   1.000
_cell.length_c   1.000
_cell.angle_alpha   90.00
_cell.angle_beta   90.00
_cell.angle_gamma   90.00
#
_symmetry.space_group_name_H-M   'P 1'
#
loop_
_entity.id
_entity.type
_entity.pdbx_description
1 polymer ?
#
loop_
_entity_poly.entity_id
_entity_poly.type
_entity_poly.pdbx_seq_one_letter_code
_entity_poly.pdbx_strand_id
1 'polypeptide(L)'
;MKVSNRYDERRDYLKSTHAAGKYLTYLYRIYGDWLLVIAAYNGGPGKVNTAIRKSGCRDFWKLQYNLPAESRNHVKKFIATHYIMEGQGSIATLTKEQASIYQINETGAVIDMASLKTQTISGRYNSKVIAKFVEMDVKEFNRLNPTLDKTLAITTTYQMKLPEEKLKLFLEKKNDILSESVQALLNPDYKL
;
A
#
# COMPACT_ATOMS: atom_id res chain seq x y z
N MET A 1 26.53 -16.44 -2.78
CA MET A 1 26.00 -16.77 -4.11
C MET A 1 27.16 -17.26 -4.95
N LYS A 2 27.03 -18.43 -5.57
CA LYS A 2 28.00 -18.93 -6.55
C LYS A 2 27.45 -18.62 -7.95
N VAL A 3 28.26 -17.97 -8.77
CA VAL A 3 27.93 -17.67 -10.17
C VAL A 3 28.94 -18.44 -11.03
N SER A 4 28.45 -19.33 -11.88
CA SER A 4 29.27 -20.05 -12.86
C SER A 4 28.61 -19.99 -14.24
N ASN A 5 29.37 -20.22 -15.30
CA ASN A 5 28.87 -20.19 -16.68
C ASN A 5 27.73 -21.19 -16.97
N ARG A 6 27.51 -22.17 -16.08
CA ARG A 6 26.51 -23.24 -16.22
C ARG A 6 25.38 -23.19 -15.18
N TYR A 7 25.56 -22.42 -14.11
CA TYR A 7 24.63 -22.31 -12.98
C TYR A 7 24.68 -20.87 -12.44
N ASP A 8 23.57 -20.14 -12.63
CA ASP A 8 23.39 -18.79 -12.09
C ASP A 8 22.23 -18.79 -11.08
N GLU A 9 22.59 -18.77 -9.80
CA GLU A 9 21.64 -18.72 -8.68
C GLU A 9 20.79 -17.43 -8.67
N ARG A 10 21.11 -16.41 -9.49
CA ARG A 10 20.30 -15.20 -9.67
C ARG A 10 19.00 -15.44 -10.44
N ARG A 11 18.87 -16.59 -11.11
CA ARG A 11 17.65 -16.98 -11.83
C ARG A 11 16.68 -17.78 -10.96
N ASP A 12 17.08 -18.15 -9.76
CA ASP A 12 16.21 -18.75 -8.76
C ASP A 12 15.44 -17.63 -8.04
N TYR A 13 14.16 -17.49 -8.40
CA TYR A 13 13.29 -16.43 -7.90
C TYR A 13 13.18 -16.42 -6.37
N LEU A 14 13.16 -17.59 -5.72
CA LEU A 14 13.02 -17.70 -4.26
C LEU A 14 14.31 -17.26 -3.57
N LYS A 15 15.47 -17.75 -4.04
CA LYS A 15 16.77 -17.37 -3.47
C LYS A 15 17.11 -15.91 -3.70
N SER A 16 16.77 -15.38 -4.87
CA SER A 16 17.04 -13.99 -5.24
C SER A 16 16.17 -13.02 -4.43
N THR A 17 14.89 -13.35 -4.23
CA THR A 17 13.98 -12.54 -3.41
C THR A 17 14.40 -12.54 -1.94
N HIS A 18 14.76 -13.70 -1.38
CA HIS A 18 15.23 -13.79 0.01
C HIS A 18 16.52 -13.00 0.24
N ALA A 19 17.48 -13.10 -0.69
CA ALA A 19 18.72 -12.34 -0.62
C ALA A 19 18.48 -10.83 -0.73
N ALA A 20 17.58 -10.39 -1.63
CA ALA A 20 17.18 -8.99 -1.74
C ALA A 20 16.53 -8.48 -0.46
N GLY A 21 15.61 -9.25 0.14
CA GLY A 21 14.97 -8.89 1.42
C GLY A 21 15.98 -8.75 2.56
N LYS A 22 16.96 -9.67 2.67
CA LYS A 22 18.06 -9.55 3.63
C LYS A 22 18.90 -8.29 3.40
N TYR A 23 19.20 -7.96 2.15
CA TYR A 23 20.01 -6.80 1.82
C TYR A 23 19.27 -5.48 2.11
N LEU A 24 17.98 -5.38 1.77
CA LEU A 24 17.14 -4.23 2.15
C LEU A 24 17.05 -4.07 3.66
N THR A 25 16.89 -5.16 4.41
CA THR A 25 16.88 -5.14 5.88
C THR A 25 18.21 -4.64 6.44
N TYR A 26 19.32 -5.08 5.87
CA TYR A 26 20.66 -4.61 6.23
C TYR A 26 20.82 -3.10 5.97
N LEU A 27 20.39 -2.61 4.81
CA LEU A 27 20.42 -1.18 4.49
C LEU A 27 19.52 -0.37 5.45
N TYR A 28 18.35 -0.90 5.82
CA TYR A 28 17.45 -0.23 6.75
C TYR A 28 18.06 -0.08 8.15
N ARG A 29 18.82 -1.09 8.63
CA ARG A 29 19.58 -0.97 9.88
C ARG A 29 20.64 0.13 9.84
N ILE A 30 21.19 0.44 8.67
CA ILE A 30 22.18 1.51 8.50
C ILE A 30 21.52 2.89 8.43
N TYR A 31 20.48 3.01 7.61
CA TYR A 31 19.92 4.32 7.26
C TYR A 31 18.75 4.73 8.15
N GLY A 32 17.91 3.78 8.56
CA GLY A 32 16.68 4.01 9.32
C GLY A 32 15.62 4.81 8.55
N ASP A 33 15.75 4.88 7.23
CA ASP A 33 14.91 5.67 6.34
C ASP A 33 14.79 4.94 4.99
N TRP A 34 13.56 4.65 4.56
CA TRP A 34 13.32 3.85 3.35
C TRP A 34 13.76 4.55 2.07
N LEU A 35 13.68 5.89 2.00
CA LEU A 35 14.13 6.63 0.82
C LEU A 35 15.65 6.53 0.64
N LEU A 36 16.39 6.59 1.75
CA LEU A 36 17.84 6.34 1.74
C LEU A 36 18.20 4.89 1.45
N VAL A 37 17.40 3.93 1.93
CA VAL A 37 17.57 2.51 1.59
C VAL A 37 17.41 2.27 0.09
N ILE A 38 16.35 2.80 -0.53
CA ILE A 38 16.12 2.65 -1.97
C ILE A 38 17.23 3.35 -2.77
N ALA A 39 17.67 4.54 -2.33
CA ALA A 39 18.82 5.21 -2.93
C ALA A 39 20.10 4.36 -2.85
N ALA A 40 20.36 3.71 -1.71
CA ALA A 40 21.55 2.89 -1.48
C ALA A 40 21.47 1.53 -2.20
N TYR A 41 20.26 0.99 -2.37
CA TYR A 41 20.03 -0.24 -3.11
C TYR A 41 20.37 -0.06 -4.59
N ASN A 42 19.94 1.06 -5.19
CA ASN A 42 20.26 1.38 -6.58
C ASN A 42 21.69 1.94 -6.77
N GLY A 43 22.07 2.95 -5.99
CA GLY A 43 23.30 3.70 -6.18
C GLY A 43 24.51 3.16 -5.42
N GLY A 44 24.29 2.22 -4.49
CA GLY A 44 25.28 1.73 -3.55
C GLY A 44 25.40 2.61 -2.29
N PRO A 45 25.68 2.01 -1.12
CA PRO A 45 25.75 2.74 0.15
C PRO A 45 26.88 3.78 0.20
N GLY A 46 27.99 3.58 -0.51
CA GLY A 46 29.10 4.53 -0.56
C GLY A 46 28.70 5.91 -1.12
N LYS A 47 27.84 5.94 -2.15
CA LYS A 47 27.35 7.19 -2.75
C LYS A 47 26.41 7.92 -1.79
N VAL A 48 25.50 7.18 -1.15
CA VAL A 48 24.58 7.74 -0.14
C VAL A 48 25.34 8.31 1.05
N ASN A 49 26.32 7.58 1.59
CA ASN A 49 27.16 8.07 2.68
C ASN A 49 27.95 9.33 2.30
N THR A 50 28.41 9.42 1.06
CA THR A 50 29.06 10.64 0.55
C THR A 50 28.10 11.82 0.50
N ALA A 51 26.86 11.60 0.04
CA ALA A 51 25.83 12.63 0.00
C ALA A 51 25.38 13.09 1.41
N ILE A 52 25.30 12.17 2.37
CA ILE A 52 25.05 12.48 3.79
C ILE A 52 26.17 13.36 4.34
N ARG A 53 27.44 12.98 4.14
CA ARG A 53 28.59 13.80 4.60
C ARG A 53 28.60 15.20 4.00
N LYS A 54 28.30 15.33 2.70
CA LYS A 54 28.26 16.62 2.01
C LYS A 54 27.09 17.52 2.45
N SER A 55 25.94 16.93 2.74
CA SER A 55 24.74 17.69 3.14
C SER A 55 24.65 17.96 4.64
N GLY A 56 25.38 17.22 5.47
CA GLY A 56 25.26 17.29 6.93
C GLY A 56 23.93 16.75 7.46
N CYS A 57 23.10 16.11 6.62
CA CYS A 57 21.77 15.65 7.00
C CYS A 57 21.50 14.23 6.47
N ARG A 58 20.47 13.59 7.04
CA ARG A 58 20.02 12.24 6.67
C ARG A 58 18.61 12.24 6.09
N ASP A 59 18.18 13.40 5.58
CA ASP A 59 16.91 13.56 4.88
C ASP A 59 17.17 13.45 3.38
N PHE A 60 16.55 12.46 2.74
CA PHE A 60 16.68 12.23 1.30
C PHE A 60 16.40 13.50 0.50
N TRP A 61 15.36 14.27 0.82
CA TRP A 61 14.94 15.42 0.04
C TRP A 61 15.97 16.55 0.06
N LYS A 62 16.68 16.70 1.17
CA LYS A 62 17.75 17.68 1.34
C LYS A 62 19.03 17.22 0.66
N LEU A 63 19.39 15.93 0.77
CA LEU A 63 20.64 15.41 0.21
C LEU A 63 20.55 14.91 -1.24
N GLN A 64 19.36 14.82 -1.82
CA GLN A 64 19.16 14.28 -3.17
C GLN A 64 20.01 14.98 -4.23
N TYR A 65 20.30 16.27 -4.05
CA TYR A 65 21.10 17.09 -4.96
C TYR A 65 22.57 16.66 -5.00
N ASN A 66 23.04 15.98 -3.94
CA ASN A 66 24.36 15.38 -3.84
C ASN A 66 24.41 13.92 -4.35
N LEU A 67 23.27 13.33 -4.73
CA LEU A 67 23.19 12.01 -5.35
C LEU A 67 23.21 12.11 -6.88
N PRO A 68 23.73 11.08 -7.57
CA PRO A 68 23.59 10.95 -9.03
C PRO A 68 22.13 11.04 -9.46
N ALA A 69 21.89 11.59 -10.65
CA ALA A 69 20.56 11.73 -11.23
C ALA A 69 19.82 10.39 -11.32
N GLU A 70 20.53 9.31 -11.67
CA GLU A 70 20.00 7.96 -11.72
C GLU A 70 19.39 7.54 -10.37
N SER A 71 20.16 7.62 -9.29
CA SER A 71 19.71 7.19 -7.95
C SER A 71 18.60 8.07 -7.39
N ARG A 72 18.66 9.39 -7.64
CA ARG A 72 17.56 10.30 -7.29
C ARG A 72 16.28 9.93 -8.04
N ASN A 73 16.38 9.70 -9.34
CA ASN A 73 15.23 9.35 -10.17
C ASN A 73 14.69 7.96 -9.84
N HIS A 74 15.54 7.02 -9.41
CA HIS A 74 15.11 5.70 -8.96
C HIS A 74 14.20 5.80 -7.73
N VAL A 75 14.57 6.61 -6.74
CA VAL A 75 13.71 6.88 -5.57
C VAL A 75 12.41 7.55 -5.98
N LYS A 76 12.44 8.55 -6.88
CA LYS A 76 11.21 9.21 -7.37
C LYS A 76 10.29 8.26 -8.12
N LYS A 77 10.85 7.37 -8.96
CA LYS A 77 10.08 6.33 -9.65
C LYS A 77 9.46 5.36 -8.65
N PHE A 78 10.20 4.94 -7.63
CA PHE A 78 9.67 4.11 -6.56
C PHE A 78 8.47 4.78 -5.88
N ILE A 79 8.60 6.05 -5.49
CA ILE A 79 7.49 6.83 -4.90
C ILE A 79 6.29 6.91 -5.86
N ALA A 80 6.51 7.18 -7.14
CA ALA A 80 5.44 7.30 -8.12
C ALA A 80 4.73 5.96 -8.38
N THR A 81 5.49 4.87 -8.55
CA THR A 81 4.93 3.52 -8.72
C THR A 81 4.14 3.11 -7.49
N HIS A 82 4.70 3.37 -6.31
CA HIS A 82 4.04 3.12 -5.04
C HIS A 82 2.73 3.90 -4.90
N TYR A 83 2.74 5.19 -5.22
CA TYR A 83 1.56 6.06 -5.22
C TYR A 83 0.47 5.56 -6.18
N ILE A 84 0.85 5.13 -7.39
CA ILE A 84 -0.08 4.57 -8.38
C ILE A 84 -0.66 3.23 -7.91
N MET A 85 0.16 2.37 -7.31
CA MET A 85 -0.27 1.03 -6.88
C MET A 85 -1.21 1.06 -5.66
N GLU A 86 -1.01 2.00 -4.74
CA GLU A 86 -1.82 2.10 -3.52
C GLU A 86 -2.91 3.18 -3.56
N GLY A 87 -2.98 3.96 -4.64
CA GLY A 87 -3.98 5.00 -4.84
C GLY A 87 -3.79 6.28 -3.99
N GLN A 88 -3.20 6.21 -2.78
CA GLN A 88 -3.00 7.37 -1.88
C GLN A 88 -1.75 7.33 -0.95
N GLY A 89 -0.75 6.47 -1.19
CA GLY A 89 0.54 6.47 -0.46
C GLY A 89 0.57 5.67 0.87
N SER A 90 1.76 5.15 1.24
CA SER A 90 2.00 4.35 2.46
C SER A 90 3.28 4.75 3.17
N ILE A 91 3.49 4.13 4.33
CA ILE A 91 4.58 4.26 5.30
C ILE A 91 5.96 4.34 4.63
N ALA A 92 6.15 3.69 3.48
CA ALA A 92 7.39 3.68 2.71
C ALA A 92 7.76 5.04 2.06
N THR A 93 6.80 5.98 1.97
CA THR A 93 7.01 7.32 1.38
C THR A 93 7.24 8.44 2.40
N LEU A 94 7.17 8.11 3.70
CA LEU A 94 7.28 9.08 4.78
C LEU A 94 8.74 9.31 5.20
N THR A 95 9.08 10.55 5.56
CA THR A 95 10.36 10.82 6.25
C THR A 95 10.36 10.19 7.65
N LYS A 96 11.52 10.00 8.27
CA LYS A 96 11.62 9.49 9.66
C LYS A 96 10.71 10.24 10.66
N GLU A 97 10.60 11.56 10.52
CA GLU A 97 9.72 12.40 11.34
C GLU A 97 8.24 12.13 11.03
N GLN A 98 7.87 12.03 9.76
CA GLN A 98 6.51 11.69 9.35
C GLN A 98 6.14 10.26 9.77
N ALA A 99 7.05 9.28 9.67
CA ALA A 99 6.84 7.91 10.11
C ALA A 99 6.55 7.82 11.62
N SER A 100 7.15 8.68 12.43
CA SER A 100 6.86 8.74 13.86
C SER A 100 5.44 9.21 14.17
N ILE A 101 4.85 10.09 13.36
CA ILE A 101 3.45 10.51 13.49
C ILE A 101 2.49 9.36 13.12
N TYR A 102 2.85 8.54 12.13
CA TYR A 102 2.07 7.37 11.76
C TYR A 102 2.14 6.24 12.81
N GLN A 103 3.25 6.10 13.54
CA GLN A 103 3.38 5.16 14.66
C GLN A 103 2.47 5.51 15.86
N ILE A 104 2.06 6.78 16.02
CA ILE A 104 1.16 7.19 17.12
C ILE A 104 -0.28 6.71 16.87
N ASN A 105 -0.64 6.38 15.63
CA ASN A 105 -1.95 5.81 15.28
C ASN A 105 -2.00 4.27 15.38
N GLU A 106 -0.91 3.59 15.76
CA GLU A 106 -0.86 2.13 15.93
C GLU A 106 -1.65 1.60 17.14
N THR A 107 -2.30 2.46 17.92
CA THR A 107 -3.28 2.02 18.93
C THR A 107 -4.63 1.61 18.32
N GLY A 108 -4.83 1.82 17.01
CA GLY A 108 -6.05 1.42 16.29
C GLY A 108 -5.84 0.21 15.40
N ALA A 109 -6.17 -0.97 15.91
CA ALA A 109 -6.43 -2.23 15.19
C ALA A 109 -5.56 -2.48 13.94
N VAL A 110 -4.49 -3.27 14.13
CA VAL A 110 -3.83 -3.98 13.04
C VAL A 110 -4.89 -4.84 12.34
N ILE A 111 -5.42 -4.37 11.21
CA ILE A 111 -6.13 -5.24 10.28
C ILE A 111 -5.05 -6.12 9.69
N ASP A 112 -4.90 -7.31 10.25
CA ASP A 112 -4.07 -8.35 9.69
C ASP A 112 -4.51 -8.58 8.24
N MET A 113 -3.71 -8.13 7.29
CA MET A 113 -3.95 -8.30 5.85
C MET A 113 -4.10 -9.79 5.48
N ALA A 114 -3.68 -10.72 6.36
CA ALA A 114 -3.90 -12.16 6.20
C ALA A 114 -5.37 -12.60 6.42
N SER A 115 -6.20 -11.77 7.06
CA SER A 115 -7.62 -12.07 7.37
C SER A 115 -8.63 -11.55 6.33
N LEU A 116 -8.15 -10.84 5.30
CA LEU A 116 -9.01 -10.30 4.25
C LEU A 116 -9.40 -11.39 3.25
N LYS A 117 -10.70 -11.58 3.06
CA LYS A 117 -11.26 -12.44 2.02
C LYS A 117 -11.86 -11.61 0.89
N THR A 118 -11.73 -12.12 -0.32
CA THR A 118 -12.30 -11.52 -1.53
C THR A 118 -13.59 -12.24 -1.91
N GLN A 119 -14.64 -11.48 -2.20
CA GLN A 119 -15.92 -11.97 -2.69
C GLN A 119 -16.36 -11.18 -3.92
N THR A 120 -16.71 -11.89 -4.99
CA THR A 120 -17.32 -11.26 -6.17
C THR A 120 -18.78 -10.92 -5.86
N ILE A 121 -19.13 -9.65 -6.03
CA ILE A 121 -20.49 -9.14 -5.94
C ILE A 121 -20.96 -8.71 -7.33
N SER A 122 -22.24 -8.96 -7.61
CA SER A 122 -22.91 -8.47 -8.82
C SER A 122 -24.19 -7.72 -8.46
N GLY A 123 -24.35 -6.51 -9.01
CA GLY A 123 -25.49 -5.64 -8.74
C GLY A 123 -25.11 -4.19 -8.44
N ARG A 124 -26.13 -3.37 -8.21
CA ARG A 124 -26.04 -1.93 -7.92
C ARG A 124 -25.88 -1.71 -6.42
N TYR A 125 -24.70 -2.01 -5.88
CA TYR A 125 -24.38 -1.74 -4.47
C TYR A 125 -23.84 -0.32 -4.26
N ASN A 126 -24.03 0.20 -3.05
CA ASN A 126 -23.49 1.48 -2.59
C ASN A 126 -22.51 1.25 -1.43
N SER A 127 -21.32 1.83 -1.50
CA SER A 127 -20.26 1.69 -0.49
C SER A 127 -20.72 2.06 0.93
N LYS A 128 -21.50 3.13 1.08
CA LYS A 128 -21.99 3.62 2.37
C LYS A 128 -22.98 2.66 3.01
N VAL A 129 -23.89 2.09 2.21
CA VAL A 129 -24.86 1.09 2.67
C VAL A 129 -24.14 -0.17 3.12
N ILE A 130 -23.19 -0.67 2.32
CA ILE A 130 -22.40 -1.84 2.72
C ILE A 130 -21.69 -1.57 4.06
N ALA A 131 -20.96 -0.46 4.15
CA ALA A 131 -20.21 -0.08 5.35
C ALA A 131 -21.10 -0.01 6.60
N LYS A 132 -22.30 0.57 6.48
CA LYS A 132 -23.32 0.61 7.54
C LYS A 132 -23.72 -0.80 8.00
N PHE A 133 -24.05 -1.70 7.07
CA PHE A 133 -24.50 -3.05 7.40
C PHE A 133 -23.40 -3.95 7.96
N VAL A 134 -22.16 -3.76 7.51
CA VAL A 134 -21.01 -4.49 8.04
C VAL A 134 -20.43 -3.85 9.30
N GLU A 135 -21.05 -2.79 9.81
CA GLU A 135 -20.57 -2.03 10.99
C GLU A 135 -19.08 -1.66 10.86
N MET A 136 -18.75 -1.04 9.72
CA MET A 136 -17.41 -0.56 9.40
C MET A 136 -17.46 0.92 9.08
N ASP A 137 -16.44 1.67 9.49
CA ASP A 137 -16.33 3.06 9.09
C ASP A 137 -16.24 3.16 7.56
N VAL A 138 -16.96 4.13 6.97
CA VAL A 138 -17.04 4.29 5.52
C VAL A 138 -15.67 4.61 4.92
N LYS A 139 -14.82 5.38 5.63
CA LYS A 139 -13.47 5.68 5.13
C LYS A 139 -12.61 4.42 5.14
N GLU A 140 -12.73 3.61 6.18
CA GLU A 140 -12.02 2.33 6.29
C GLU A 140 -12.49 1.33 5.22
N PHE A 141 -13.79 1.22 4.98
CA PHE A 141 -14.33 0.38 3.91
C PHE A 141 -13.83 0.81 2.53
N ASN A 142 -13.83 2.12 2.25
CA ASN A 142 -13.34 2.68 1.00
C ASN A 142 -11.82 2.53 0.83
N ARG A 143 -11.06 2.45 1.92
CA ARG A 143 -9.63 2.13 1.91
C ARG A 143 -9.39 0.70 1.42
N LEU A 144 -10.22 -0.25 1.87
CA LEU A 144 -10.13 -1.66 1.44
C LEU A 144 -10.70 -1.89 0.03
N ASN A 145 -11.71 -1.10 -0.37
CA ASN A 145 -12.45 -1.25 -1.62
C ASN A 145 -12.42 0.05 -2.44
N PRO A 146 -11.24 0.53 -2.85
CA PRO A 146 -11.16 1.75 -3.62
C PRO A 146 -11.91 1.55 -4.93
N THR A 147 -12.60 2.60 -5.37
CA THR A 147 -13.36 2.67 -6.63
C THR A 147 -14.64 1.84 -6.74
N LEU A 148 -15.09 1.15 -5.68
CA LEU A 148 -16.29 0.30 -5.70
C LEU A 148 -17.50 0.97 -6.38
N ASP A 149 -17.88 2.19 -5.94
CA ASP A 149 -19.04 2.89 -6.50
C ASP A 149 -18.86 3.24 -7.99
N LYS A 150 -17.65 3.63 -8.38
CA LYS A 150 -17.33 3.98 -9.79
C LYS A 150 -17.35 2.74 -10.66
N THR A 151 -16.77 1.64 -10.18
CA THR A 151 -16.75 0.38 -10.91
C THR A 151 -18.16 -0.17 -11.04
N LEU A 152 -18.96 -0.21 -9.98
CA LEU A 152 -20.35 -0.70 -10.03
C LEU A 152 -21.31 0.20 -10.83
N ALA A 153 -20.93 1.46 -11.10
CA ALA A 153 -21.64 2.31 -12.04
C ALA A 153 -21.37 1.90 -13.50
N ILE A 154 -20.15 1.45 -13.82
CA ILE A 154 -19.72 1.09 -15.18
C ILE A 154 -19.96 -0.39 -15.46
N THR A 155 -19.45 -1.26 -14.59
CA THR A 155 -19.64 -2.71 -14.61
C THR A 155 -20.70 -3.10 -13.59
N THR A 156 -21.37 -4.23 -13.78
CA THR A 156 -22.30 -4.76 -12.78
C THR A 156 -21.62 -5.68 -11.78
N THR A 157 -20.29 -5.85 -11.87
CA THR A 157 -19.51 -6.78 -11.05
C THR A 157 -18.30 -6.10 -10.43
N TYR A 158 -17.97 -6.50 -9.20
CA TYR A 158 -16.81 -6.02 -8.45
C TYR A 158 -16.27 -7.12 -7.51
N GLN A 159 -14.94 -7.17 -7.31
CA GLN A 159 -14.32 -8.07 -6.34
C GLN A 159 -14.08 -7.32 -5.03
N MET A 160 -14.99 -7.50 -4.09
CA MET A 160 -14.96 -6.81 -2.80
C MET A 160 -14.06 -7.54 -1.81
N LYS A 161 -13.29 -6.79 -1.04
CA LYS A 161 -12.41 -7.26 0.03
C LYS A 161 -12.97 -6.87 1.38
N LEU A 162 -13.16 -7.84 2.26
CA LEU A 162 -13.61 -7.63 3.64
C LEU A 162 -12.92 -8.62 4.58
N PRO A 163 -12.74 -8.26 5.87
CA PRO A 163 -12.38 -9.24 6.89
C PRO A 163 -13.41 -10.38 6.94
N GLU A 164 -12.96 -11.59 7.28
CA GLU A 164 -13.82 -12.79 7.26
C GLU A 164 -15.11 -12.64 8.07
N GLU A 165 -15.05 -12.05 9.26
CA GLU A 165 -16.22 -11.81 10.12
C GLU A 165 -17.24 -10.87 9.45
N LYS A 166 -16.75 -9.79 8.84
CA LYS A 166 -17.58 -8.79 8.15
C LYS A 166 -18.15 -9.32 6.83
N LEU A 167 -17.41 -10.21 6.17
CA LEU A 167 -17.89 -10.88 4.97
C LEU A 167 -19.07 -11.82 5.26
N LYS A 168 -19.06 -12.53 6.40
CA LYS A 168 -20.22 -13.35 6.82
C LYS A 168 -21.46 -12.50 7.03
N LEU A 169 -21.32 -11.37 7.74
CA LEU A 169 -22.41 -10.42 7.96
C LEU A 169 -22.96 -9.84 6.65
N PHE A 170 -22.08 -9.55 5.68
CA PHE A 170 -22.49 -9.13 4.34
C PHE A 170 -23.30 -10.21 3.61
N LEU A 171 -22.86 -11.48 3.67
CA LEU A 171 -23.55 -12.57 2.99
C LEU A 171 -24.93 -12.86 3.59
N GLU A 172 -25.07 -12.77 4.92
CA GLU A 172 -26.35 -12.94 5.62
C GLU A 172 -27.36 -11.87 5.23
N LYS A 173 -26.93 -10.60 5.11
CA LYS A 173 -27.81 -9.46 4.82
C LYS A 173 -27.75 -9.01 3.35
N LYS A 174 -27.24 -9.85 2.45
CA LYS A 174 -26.91 -9.48 1.07
C LYS A 174 -28.10 -8.87 0.32
N ASN A 175 -29.29 -9.47 0.46
CA ASN A 175 -30.49 -9.00 -0.24
C ASN A 175 -30.97 -7.64 0.27
N ASP A 176 -30.92 -7.44 1.59
CA ASP A 176 -31.32 -6.18 2.23
C ASP A 176 -30.36 -5.06 1.85
N ILE A 177 -29.05 -5.33 1.89
CA ILE A 177 -27.99 -4.39 1.46
C ILE A 177 -28.21 -3.98 0.00
N LEU A 178 -28.52 -4.93 -0.88
CA LEU A 178 -28.76 -4.63 -2.30
C LEU A 178 -30.00 -3.76 -2.48
N SER A 179 -31.10 -4.10 -1.79
CA SER A 179 -32.34 -3.33 -1.84
C SER A 179 -32.14 -1.89 -1.36
N GLU A 180 -31.50 -1.70 -0.20
CA GLU A 180 -31.21 -0.38 0.37
C GLU A 180 -30.21 0.40 -0.49
N SER A 181 -29.23 -0.27 -1.09
CA SER A 181 -28.30 0.35 -2.04
C SER A 181 -29.01 0.90 -3.27
N VAL A 182 -29.95 0.13 -3.84
CA VAL A 182 -30.74 0.59 -4.99
C VAL A 182 -31.63 1.77 -4.61
N GLN A 183 -32.27 1.74 -3.43
CA GLN A 183 -33.08 2.85 -2.94
C GLN A 183 -32.24 4.12 -2.75
N ALA A 184 -31.06 4.00 -2.13
CA ALA A 184 -30.14 5.11 -1.93
C ALA A 184 -29.61 5.71 -3.25
N LEU A 185 -29.56 4.93 -4.33
CA LEU A 185 -29.17 5.41 -5.66
C LEU A 185 -30.31 6.08 -6.42
N LEU A 186 -31.56 5.66 -6.18
CA LEU A 186 -32.74 6.21 -6.84
C LEU A 186 -33.27 7.48 -6.16
N ASN A 187 -32.99 7.66 -4.87
CA ASN A 187 -33.46 8.81 -4.09
C ASN A 187 -32.29 9.71 -3.64
N PRO A 188 -32.14 10.92 -4.22
CA PRO A 188 -31.09 11.87 -3.85
C PRO A 188 -31.13 12.33 -2.38
N ASP A 189 -32.31 12.26 -1.74
CA ASP A 189 -32.55 12.71 -0.37
C ASP A 189 -32.40 11.60 0.68
N TYR A 190 -31.99 10.39 0.28
CA TYR A 190 -31.83 9.26 1.18
C TYR A 190 -30.68 9.52 2.18
N LYS A 191 -31.03 9.69 3.47
CA LYS A 191 -30.05 9.88 4.55
C LYS A 191 -29.55 8.54 5.07
N LEU A 192 -28.24 8.37 5.03
CA LEU A 192 -27.49 7.20 5.50
C LEU A 192 -26.94 7.43 6.91
#